data_AF-A0A662T6Z4-F1
#
_entry.id   AF-A0A662T6Z4-F1
#
_cell.length_a   1.000
_cell.length_b   1.000
_cell.length_c   1.000
_cell.angle_alpha   90.00
_cell.angle_beta   90.00
_cell.angle_gamma   90.00
#
_symmetry.space_group_name_H-M   'P 1'
#
loop_
_entity.id
_entity.type
_entity.pdbx_description
1 polymer ?
#
loop_
_entity_poly.entity_id
_entity_poly.type
_entity_poly.pdbx_seq_one_letter_code
_entity_poly.pdbx_strand_id
1 'polypeptide(L)' 'MIRIICPRKLSGKTLITGFQGLGHIGSLSVDHLIDELKAERIGYIL' A
#
# COMPACT_ATOMS: atom_id res chain seq x y z
N MET A 1 7.25 16.27 -8.29
CA MET A 1 6.50 15.41 -9.23
C MET A 1 6.60 14.00 -8.68
N ILE A 2 5.50 13.42 -8.22
CA ILE A 2 5.49 12.08 -7.59
C ILE A 2 5.53 11.02 -8.69
N ARG A 3 6.45 10.05 -8.60
CA ARG A 3 6.52 8.91 -9.55
C ARG A 3 6.28 7.59 -8.83
N ILE A 4 5.28 6.85 -9.30
CA ILE A 4 5.01 5.48 -8.83
C ILE A 4 5.74 4.50 -9.76
N ILE A 5 6.67 3.73 -9.20
CA ILE A 5 7.40 2.70 -9.93
C ILE A 5 6.78 1.35 -9.57
N CYS A 6 6.04 0.74 -10.51
CA CYS A 6 5.49 -0.61 -10.38
C CYS A 6 5.57 -1.34 -11.74
N PRO A 7 6.35 -2.42 -11.87
CA PRO A 7 6.51 -3.15 -13.12
C PRO A 7 5.34 -4.12 -13.42
N ARG A 8 4.35 -4.24 -12.52
CA ARG A 8 3.21 -5.16 -12.67
C ARG A 8 1.95 -4.44 -13.15
N LYS A 9 1.11 -5.13 -13.92
CA LYS A 9 -0.21 -4.63 -14.37
C LYS A 9 -1.22 -4.66 -13.22
N LEU A 10 -1.78 -3.51 -12.85
CA LEU A 10 -2.70 -3.35 -11.71
C LEU A 10 -4.18 -3.23 -12.10
N SER A 11 -4.53 -3.36 -13.38
CA SER A 11 -5.92 -3.23 -13.84
C SER A 11 -6.84 -4.24 -13.15
N GLY A 12 -8.01 -3.77 -12.69
CA GLY A 12 -9.00 -4.58 -11.98
C GLY A 12 -8.62 -4.92 -10.53
N LYS A 13 -7.60 -4.29 -9.96
CA LYS A 13 -7.24 -4.41 -8.53
C LYS A 13 -7.80 -3.23 -7.73
N THR A 14 -8.06 -3.46 -6.45
CA THR A 14 -8.47 -2.42 -5.51
C THR A 14 -7.24 -1.81 -4.84
N LEU A 15 -7.16 -0.49 -4.84
CA LEU A 15 -6.14 0.24 -4.07
C LEU A 15 -6.67 0.46 -2.65
N ILE A 16 -5.93 -0.04 -1.66
CA ILE A 16 -6.17 0.24 -0.24
C ILE A 16 -5.00 1.10 0.25
N THR A 17 -5.30 2.17 0.98
CA THR A 17 -4.29 3.08 1.54
C THR A 17 -4.60 3.42 2.98
N GLY A 18 -3.56 3.69 3.75
CA GLY A 18 -3.60 3.98 5.17
C GLY A 18 -2.42 4.86 5.54
N PHE A 19 -2.58 6.18 5.34
CA PHE A 19 -1.55 7.13 5.67
C PHE A 19 -1.45 7.36 7.19
N GLN A 20 -0.32 7.93 7.61
CA GLN A 20 -0.14 8.45 8.95
C GLN A 20 -1.23 9.48 9.25
N GLY A 21 -1.94 9.29 10.36
CA GLY A 21 -3.09 10.11 10.76
C GLY A 21 -3.39 9.95 12.25
N LEU A 22 -4.55 10.44 12.71
CA LEU A 22 -4.93 10.37 14.13
C LEU A 22 -4.94 8.92 14.63
N GLY A 23 -4.19 8.66 15.71
CA GLY A 23 -4.08 7.34 16.32
C GLY A 23 -3.44 6.26 15.44
N HIS A 24 -2.82 6.63 14.31
CA HIS A 24 -2.16 5.71 13.39
C HIS A 24 -3.06 4.58 12.85
N ILE A 25 -4.39 4.73 12.95
CA ILE A 25 -5.34 3.64 12.69
C ILE A 25 -5.23 3.17 11.24
N GLY A 26 -5.15 4.12 10.29
CA GLY A 26 -4.99 3.81 8.86
C GLY A 26 -3.72 3.01 8.59
N SER A 27 -2.56 3.51 9.03
CA SER A 27 -1.28 2.84 8.77
C SER A 27 -1.20 1.48 9.45
N LEU A 28 -1.60 1.37 10.72
CA LEU A 28 -1.59 0.10 11.45
C LEU A 28 -2.51 -0.95 10.81
N SER A 29 -3.69 -0.52 10.31
CA SER A 29 -4.62 -1.43 9.64
C SER A 29 -4.05 -1.95 8.31
N VAL A 30 -3.36 -1.10 7.55
CA VAL A 30 -2.73 -1.50 6.28
C VAL A 30 -1.51 -2.37 6.51
N ASP A 31 -0.68 -2.06 7.52
CA ASP A 31 0.46 -2.88 7.91
C ASP A 31 0.00 -4.29 8.31
N HIS A 32 -1.02 -4.38 9.17
CA HIS A 32 -1.61 -5.67 9.54
C HIS A 32 -2.19 -6.42 8.34
N LEU A 33 -2.87 -5.73 7.42
CA LEU A 33 -3.40 -6.35 6.21
C LEU A 33 -2.29 -6.91 5.29
N ILE A 34 -1.17 -6.21 5.16
CA ILE A 34 0.01 -6.66 4.39
C ILE A 34 0.58 -7.94 5.00
N ASP A 35 0.71 -7.98 6.33
CA ASP A 35 1.25 -9.13 7.06
C ASP A 35 0.35 -10.37 6.90
N GLU A 36 -0.97 -10.22 7.12
CA GLU A 36 -1.93 -11.33 7.02
C GLU A 36 -2.06 -11.87 5.60
N LEU A 37 -2.10 -10.99 4.60
CA LEU A 37 -2.16 -11.41 3.19
C LEU A 37 -0.82 -11.92 2.67
N LYS A 38 0.26 -11.76 3.44
CA LYS A 38 1.65 -12.01 2.99
C LYS A 38 1.94 -11.27 1.68
N ALA A 39 1.51 -10.00 1.61
CA ALA A 39 1.60 -9.22 0.38
C ALA A 39 3.07 -8.95 0.02
N GLU A 40 3.37 -9.03 -1.27
CA GLU A 40 4.71 -8.74 -1.80
C GLU A 40 4.86 -7.24 -2.10
N ARG A 41 6.03 -6.67 -1.77
CA ARG A 41 6.37 -5.32 -2.24
C ARG A 41 6.60 -5.34 -3.75
N ILE A 42 5.71 -4.69 -4.50
CA ILE A 42 5.77 -4.62 -5.97
C ILE A 42 6.28 -3.29 -6.51
N GLY A 43 6.56 -2.30 -5.65
CA GLY A 43 6.91 -0.96 -6.11
C GLY A 43 7.17 0.03 -4.98
N TYR A 44 7.48 1.27 -5.36
CA TYR A 44 7.70 2.40 -4.45
C TYR A 44 7.36 3.74 -5.12
N ILE A 45 7.19 4.77 -4.28
CA ILE A 45 6.97 6.15 -4.69
C ILE A 45 8.29 6.92 -4.52
N LEU A 46 8.71 7.65 -5.56
CA LEU A 46 9.83 8.61 -5.53
C LEU A 46 9.32 10.05 -5.57
#